data_AF-A0A5J5DHN4-F1
#
_entry.id   AF-A0A5J5DHN4-F1
#
_cell.length_a   1.000
_cell.length_b   1.000
_cell.length_c   1.000
_cell.angle_alpha   90.00
_cell.angle_beta   90.00
_cell.angle_gamma   90.00
#
_symmetry.space_group_name_H-M   'P 1'
#
loop_
_entity.id
_entity.type
_entity.pdbx_description
1 polymer ?
#
loop_
_entity_poly.entity_id
_entity_poly.type
_entity_poly.pdbx_seq_one_letter_code
_entity_poly.pdbx_strand_id
1 'polypeptide(L)'
;MLELGQRWTRLICLSLLCLCLFLPRESDARRAPKIPRCPATCSCTKDSAFCVDTKAIPKSFPPGIISLTMVNAAFTTIPEGAFSHLHLLQFLLLNSNTFTMIADDAFAGLSHLQYLSLSNNNLQQLPRDLFKHLDILTDLDLRGNSFRCDCKIKWLVDWMEKTNTSVPAIYCASPFEFQGRRIHDLAPRDFNCISADFAVYETFTFHSVSVESYEFNEDQFVVFAQPDSGFCTVYVWDHVEMVFRIWEEDPQRFVKIQDIDTTRVRKPNFVDTFQLDEEWYFVVADSSKAGSTSIYRWNSNGFYTHQSLHPWHRDTHVEFVDVGGKPHLILSSASQPPVVYQWNRGQKQFAFFSQITELADVQMVKHFWVRKVLYLCLTRFIGDSKILRWEGQRFVEIQTLPSRGSMAVYPFTVGLRQYLILGSDFSFSRVYLWDDLTQRFQPFQELNMRAPRAFSLVSVDNKDILLAASFKGNTLAYQHLVVDLSAK
;
A
#
# COMPACT_ATOMS: atom_id res chain seq x y z
N MET A 1 5.96 63.34 -52.07
CA MET A 1 5.52 64.72 -51.79
C MET A 1 5.56 64.90 -50.28
N LEU A 2 6.70 65.37 -49.76
CA LEU A 2 6.89 66.73 -49.19
C LEU A 2 6.25 66.81 -47.80
N GLU A 3 7.00 66.57 -46.72
CA GLU A 3 7.79 67.50 -45.86
C GLU A 3 7.11 67.64 -44.49
N LEU A 4 7.71 67.14 -43.39
CA LEU A 4 8.57 67.84 -42.43
C LEU A 4 7.87 68.95 -41.62
N GLY A 5 7.80 68.76 -40.29
CA GLY A 5 7.38 69.79 -39.33
C GLY A 5 7.43 69.31 -37.88
N GLN A 6 8.58 69.48 -37.23
CA GLN A 6 8.87 69.27 -35.80
C GLN A 6 7.84 70.00 -34.90
N ARG A 7 7.29 69.39 -33.84
CA ARG A 7 7.84 69.28 -32.46
C ARG A 7 8.24 70.65 -31.85
N TRP A 8 7.61 70.97 -30.70
CA TRP A 8 8.01 71.94 -29.64
C TRP A 8 7.43 73.36 -29.64
N THR A 9 6.39 73.56 -28.81
CA THR A 9 6.25 74.60 -27.75
C THR A 9 4.90 74.33 -27.03
N ARG A 10 4.84 73.40 -26.07
CA ARG A 10 4.90 73.63 -24.61
C ARG A 10 4.09 74.84 -24.09
N LEU A 11 3.14 74.50 -23.21
CA LEU A 11 2.63 75.25 -22.05
C LEU A 11 1.99 76.62 -22.33
N ILE A 12 0.72 76.76 -21.96
CA ILE A 12 0.25 77.68 -20.89
C ILE A 12 -1.29 77.61 -20.81
N CYS A 13 -1.78 77.38 -19.60
CA CYS A 13 -3.14 77.70 -19.11
C CYS A 13 -4.37 77.12 -19.84
N LEU A 14 -4.79 75.93 -19.45
CA LEU A 14 -6.21 75.56 -19.41
C LEU A 14 -6.53 74.92 -18.05
N SER A 15 -6.27 75.70 -17.00
CA SER A 15 -6.77 75.53 -15.65
C SER A 15 -7.83 76.61 -15.42
N LEU A 16 -8.99 76.21 -14.88
CA LEU A 16 -10.16 77.02 -14.48
C LEU A 16 -11.31 77.06 -15.50
N LEU A 17 -12.05 75.95 -15.63
CA LEU A 17 -13.51 75.95 -15.74
C LEU A 17 -14.02 74.50 -15.73
N CYS A 18 -13.91 73.88 -14.55
CA CYS A 18 -14.51 72.58 -14.25
C CYS A 18 -15.51 72.77 -13.10
N LEU A 19 -16.59 73.52 -13.38
CA LEU A 19 -17.70 73.71 -12.46
C LEU A 19 -19.01 73.35 -13.17
N CYS A 20 -19.76 72.44 -12.55
CA CYS A 20 -21.22 72.33 -12.62
C CYS A 20 -21.90 71.48 -13.70
N LEU A 21 -21.42 70.28 -14.03
CA LEU A 21 -22.32 69.22 -14.53
C LEU A 21 -21.89 67.86 -13.97
N PHE A 22 -22.87 67.08 -13.50
CA PHE A 22 -22.77 65.79 -12.79
C PHE A 22 -22.57 65.88 -11.27
N LEU A 23 -23.64 66.25 -10.57
CA LEU A 23 -23.85 65.89 -9.16
C LEU A 23 -24.01 64.35 -9.05
N PRO A 24 -23.13 63.62 -8.35
CA PRO A 24 -23.54 62.35 -7.77
C PRO A 24 -24.42 62.64 -6.57
N ARG A 25 -25.53 61.92 -6.50
CA ARG A 25 -26.46 61.86 -5.36
C ARG A 25 -25.68 61.59 -4.08
N GLU A 26 -25.60 62.56 -3.16
CA GLU A 26 -25.29 62.28 -1.77
C GLU A 26 -26.47 61.55 -1.14
N SER A 27 -26.44 60.22 -1.22
CA SER A 27 -27.23 59.36 -0.34
C SER A 27 -26.41 58.15 0.06
N ASP A 28 -25.20 58.39 0.55
CA ASP A 28 -24.52 57.42 1.42
C ASP A 28 -24.72 57.86 2.86
N ALA A 29 -25.94 57.63 3.34
CA ALA A 29 -26.13 57.36 4.75
C ALA A 29 -25.26 56.13 5.04
N ARG A 30 -24.06 56.33 5.59
CA ARG A 30 -23.25 55.25 6.17
C ARG A 30 -24.18 54.52 7.14
N ARG A 31 -24.76 53.40 6.71
CA ARG A 31 -25.49 52.50 7.59
C ARG A 31 -24.46 52.12 8.65
N ALA A 32 -24.70 52.57 9.88
CA ALA A 32 -23.94 52.10 11.02
C ALA A 32 -23.83 50.57 10.93
N PRO A 33 -22.65 49.98 11.17
CA PRO A 33 -22.47 48.54 11.07
C PRO A 33 -23.56 47.88 11.91
N LYS A 34 -24.38 47.03 11.28
CA LYS A 34 -25.44 46.30 11.98
C LYS A 34 -24.74 45.47 13.06
N ILE A 35 -24.96 45.85 14.31
CA ILE A 35 -24.41 45.12 15.46
C ILE A 35 -24.88 43.66 15.31
N PRO A 36 -23.94 42.70 15.17
CA PRO A 36 -24.32 41.30 15.01
C PRO A 36 -25.14 40.88 16.24
N ARG A 37 -26.29 40.27 15.95
CA ARG A 37 -27.28 39.91 16.98
C ARG A 37 -26.95 38.54 17.54
N CYS A 38 -27.37 38.29 18.78
CA CYS A 38 -27.32 36.96 19.37
C CYS A 38 -28.13 35.96 18.52
N PRO A 39 -27.59 34.76 18.22
CA PRO A 39 -28.33 33.72 17.52
C PRO A 39 -29.60 33.30 18.27
N ALA A 40 -30.63 32.89 17.54
CA ALA A 40 -31.92 32.49 18.14
C ALA A 40 -31.81 31.27 19.07
N THR A 41 -30.84 30.39 18.83
CA THR A 41 -30.57 29.18 19.64
C THR A 41 -29.56 29.43 20.75
N CYS A 42 -29.23 30.69 21.03
CA CYS A 42 -28.23 31.07 22.02
C CYS A 42 -28.77 32.14 22.98
N SER A 43 -28.29 32.10 24.21
CA SER A 43 -28.42 33.18 25.19
C SER A 43 -27.07 33.89 25.28
N CYS A 44 -27.03 35.18 24.94
CA CYS A 44 -25.80 35.97 24.94
C CYS A 44 -25.84 37.06 25.99
N THR A 45 -24.72 37.25 26.66
CA THR A 45 -24.42 38.40 27.52
C THR A 45 -23.44 39.32 26.78
N LYS A 46 -22.74 40.21 27.51
CA LYS A 46 -21.71 41.08 26.94
C LYS A 46 -20.48 40.30 26.48
N ASP A 47 -20.14 39.23 27.20
CA ASP A 47 -18.85 38.54 27.10
C ASP A 47 -19.01 37.01 26.95
N SER A 48 -20.20 36.46 27.18
CA SER A 48 -20.47 35.03 27.06
C SER A 48 -21.67 34.71 26.15
N ALA A 49 -21.60 33.57 25.47
CA ALA A 49 -22.69 33.02 24.69
C ALA A 49 -22.89 31.54 25.06
N PHE A 50 -24.12 31.17 25.39
CA PHE A 50 -24.53 29.80 25.71
C PHE A 50 -25.55 29.32 24.69
N CYS A 51 -25.21 28.31 23.90
CA CYS A 51 -26.02 27.80 22.81
C CYS A 51 -26.49 26.37 23.07
N VAL A 52 -27.76 26.10 22.78
CA VAL A 52 -28.38 24.77 22.93
C VAL A 52 -29.14 24.42 21.66
N ASP A 53 -29.18 23.14 21.29
CA ASP A 53 -29.96 22.61 20.16
C ASP A 53 -29.63 23.27 18.81
N THR A 54 -28.37 23.68 18.63
CA THR A 54 -27.92 24.35 17.41
C THR A 54 -27.76 23.38 16.27
N LYS A 55 -28.36 23.67 15.11
CA LYS A 55 -28.22 22.85 13.87
C LYS A 55 -26.89 23.03 13.15
N ALA A 56 -26.21 24.15 13.39
CA ALA A 56 -24.90 24.48 12.86
C ALA A 56 -24.27 25.54 13.76
N ILE A 57 -22.96 25.75 13.61
CA ILE A 57 -22.22 26.80 14.30
C ILE A 57 -22.74 28.17 13.80
N PRO A 58 -23.33 29.01 14.67
CA PRO A 58 -23.84 30.30 14.25
C PRO A 58 -22.71 31.20 13.73
N LYS A 59 -23.00 32.01 12.70
CA LYS A 59 -22.02 32.95 12.10
C LYS A 59 -22.08 34.37 12.64
N SER A 60 -23.07 34.67 13.48
CA SER A 60 -23.34 36.02 14.01
C SER A 60 -23.41 35.96 15.52
N PHE A 61 -22.43 36.55 16.19
CA PHE A 61 -22.44 36.77 17.64
C PHE A 61 -22.20 38.24 17.94
N PRO A 62 -22.67 38.76 19.09
CA PRO A 62 -22.32 40.11 19.55
C PRO A 62 -20.80 40.33 19.54
N PRO A 63 -20.33 41.56 19.25
CA PRO A 63 -18.90 41.85 19.31
C PRO A 63 -18.40 41.76 20.75
N GLY A 64 -17.26 41.09 20.97
CA GLY A 64 -16.62 41.00 22.28
C GLY A 64 -16.92 39.75 23.10
N ILE A 65 -17.54 38.72 22.52
CA ILE A 65 -17.66 37.41 23.17
C ILE A 65 -16.26 36.81 23.39
N ILE A 66 -15.96 36.47 24.64
CA ILE A 66 -14.73 35.80 25.08
C ILE A 66 -14.99 34.36 25.54
N SER A 67 -16.25 34.00 25.83
CA SER A 67 -16.63 32.65 26.25
C SER A 67 -17.80 32.12 25.45
N LEU A 68 -17.62 30.98 24.79
CA LEU A 68 -18.67 30.30 24.03
C LEU A 68 -18.85 28.87 24.55
N THR A 69 -20.07 28.55 24.93
CA THR A 69 -20.48 27.20 25.32
C THR A 69 -21.56 26.70 24.37
N MET A 70 -21.38 25.49 23.83
CA MET A 70 -22.38 24.82 23.00
C MET A 70 -22.65 23.41 23.54
N VAL A 71 -23.92 23.11 23.81
CA VAL A 71 -24.38 21.81 24.32
C VAL A 71 -25.54 21.30 23.46
N ASN A 72 -25.65 19.98 23.30
CA ASN A 72 -26.69 19.33 22.49
C ASN A 72 -26.76 19.83 21.04
N ALA A 73 -25.60 20.01 20.40
CA ALA A 73 -25.51 20.34 18.99
C ALA A 73 -26.13 19.22 18.12
N ALA A 74 -26.96 19.60 17.16
CA ALA A 74 -27.61 18.68 16.22
C ALA A 74 -26.75 18.36 14.98
N PHE A 75 -25.45 18.62 15.05
CA PHE A 75 -24.46 18.33 14.02
C PHE A 75 -23.28 17.57 14.64
N THR A 76 -22.59 16.76 13.83
CA THR A 76 -21.53 15.86 14.29
C THR A 76 -20.13 16.26 13.83
N THR A 77 -20.02 17.29 12.98
CA THR A 77 -18.74 17.73 12.38
C THR A 77 -18.48 19.21 12.63
N ILE A 78 -17.29 19.55 13.10
CA ILE A 78 -16.83 20.93 13.20
C ILE A 78 -16.06 21.29 11.91
N PRO A 79 -16.56 22.21 11.07
CA PRO A 79 -15.93 22.56 9.81
C PRO A 79 -14.66 23.43 9.98
N GLU A 80 -13.88 23.54 8.90
CA GLU A 80 -12.69 24.40 8.82
C GLU A 80 -13.06 25.85 9.16
N GLY A 81 -12.21 26.52 9.95
CA GLY A 81 -12.40 27.93 10.31
C GLY A 81 -13.73 28.23 11.02
N ALA A 82 -14.36 27.22 11.64
CA ALA A 82 -15.66 27.30 12.30
C ALA A 82 -15.83 28.53 13.22
N PHE A 83 -14.75 28.87 13.94
CA PHE A 83 -14.74 29.92 14.95
C PHE A 83 -13.84 31.11 14.57
N SER A 84 -13.35 31.18 13.34
CA SER A 84 -12.41 32.20 12.85
C SER A 84 -12.90 33.66 13.05
N HIS A 85 -14.23 33.85 13.04
CA HIS A 85 -14.87 35.15 13.26
C HIS A 85 -14.89 35.59 14.74
N LEU A 86 -14.52 34.70 15.67
CA LEU A 86 -14.51 34.93 17.13
C LEU A 86 -13.08 34.95 17.69
N HIS A 87 -12.22 35.77 17.11
CA HIS A 87 -10.78 35.89 17.39
C HIS A 87 -10.42 36.33 18.82
N LEU A 88 -11.40 36.82 19.61
CA LEU A 88 -11.24 37.20 21.02
C LEU A 88 -11.60 36.09 22.02
N LEU A 89 -12.02 34.90 21.54
CA LEU A 89 -12.38 33.80 22.43
C LEU A 89 -11.19 33.37 23.30
N GLN A 90 -11.48 33.24 24.59
CA GLN A 90 -10.60 32.71 25.61
C GLN A 90 -11.09 31.34 26.10
N PHE A 91 -12.40 31.12 26.13
CA PHE A 91 -13.02 29.88 26.58
C PHE A 91 -13.95 29.31 25.50
N LEU A 92 -13.68 28.09 25.05
CA LEU A 92 -14.52 27.36 24.11
C LEU A 92 -14.91 26.00 24.70
N LEU A 93 -16.18 25.87 25.08
CA LEU A 93 -16.73 24.67 25.71
C LEU A 93 -17.70 23.99 24.73
N LEU A 94 -17.25 22.87 24.17
CA LEU A 94 -17.97 22.05 23.20
C LEU A 94 -18.26 20.65 23.79
N ASN A 95 -18.38 20.58 25.11
CA ASN A 95 -18.53 19.34 25.85
C ASN A 95 -19.95 18.75 25.75
N SER A 96 -20.05 17.44 25.91
CA SER A 96 -21.33 16.70 25.93
C SER A 96 -22.14 16.89 24.63
N ASN A 97 -21.47 16.81 23.48
CA ASN A 97 -22.09 16.79 22.16
C ASN A 97 -21.87 15.40 21.52
N THR A 98 -22.26 15.27 20.25
CA THR A 98 -22.11 14.01 19.49
C THR A 98 -21.08 14.14 18.37
N PHE A 99 -20.07 15.00 18.54
CA PHE A 99 -19.08 15.23 17.51
C PHE A 99 -18.26 13.97 17.24
N THR A 100 -18.15 13.60 15.97
CA THR A 100 -17.36 12.47 15.47
C THR A 100 -16.16 12.92 14.66
N MET A 101 -16.20 14.14 14.11
CA MET A 101 -15.16 14.68 13.24
C MET A 101 -14.91 16.17 13.51
N ILE A 102 -13.65 16.56 13.45
CA ILE A 102 -13.20 17.95 13.41
C ILE A 102 -12.40 18.07 12.10
N ALA A 103 -12.67 19.10 11.31
CA ALA A 103 -11.92 19.37 10.10
C ALA A 103 -10.55 19.99 10.42
N ASP A 104 -9.64 19.92 9.44
CA ASP A 104 -8.39 20.67 9.52
C ASP A 104 -8.67 22.15 9.78
N ASP A 105 -7.81 22.81 10.55
CA ASP A 105 -7.90 24.24 10.83
C ASP A 105 -9.25 24.73 11.41
N ALA A 106 -10.03 23.84 12.04
CA ALA A 106 -11.31 24.18 12.67
C ALA A 106 -11.19 25.29 13.73
N PHE A 107 -10.06 25.35 14.44
CA PHE A 107 -9.76 26.35 15.47
C PHE A 107 -8.78 27.43 15.00
N ALA A 108 -8.54 27.54 13.69
CA ALA A 108 -7.69 28.59 13.15
C ALA A 108 -8.25 29.99 13.48
N GLY A 109 -7.35 30.90 13.83
CA GLY A 109 -7.67 32.28 14.20
C GLY A 109 -7.99 32.51 15.68
N LEU A 110 -8.08 31.45 16.50
CA LEU A 110 -8.34 31.53 17.95
C LEU A 110 -7.06 31.75 18.78
N SER A 111 -6.29 32.79 18.45
CA SER A 111 -4.99 33.08 19.08
C SER A 111 -5.03 33.45 20.56
N HIS A 112 -6.21 33.80 21.09
CA HIS A 112 -6.42 34.17 22.49
C HIS A 112 -7.03 33.04 23.34
N LEU A 113 -7.18 31.84 22.78
CA LEU A 113 -7.86 30.74 23.44
C LEU A 113 -6.99 30.14 24.56
N GLN A 114 -7.52 30.15 25.78
CA GLN A 114 -6.86 29.63 26.98
C GLN A 114 -7.44 28.27 27.39
N TYR A 115 -8.74 28.08 27.22
CA TYR A 115 -9.44 26.85 27.62
C TYR A 115 -10.24 26.29 26.45
N LEU A 116 -9.96 25.03 26.09
CA LEU A 116 -10.72 24.26 25.10
C LEU A 116 -11.24 22.97 25.72
N SER A 117 -12.55 22.76 25.68
CA SER A 117 -13.15 21.47 26.07
C SER A 117 -13.89 20.84 24.90
N LEU A 118 -13.46 19.62 24.54
CA LEU A 118 -14.11 18.71 23.60
C LEU A 118 -14.56 17.43 24.33
N SER A 119 -14.71 17.47 25.65
CA SER A 119 -14.96 16.26 26.43
C SER A 119 -16.37 15.70 26.25
N ASN A 120 -16.51 14.40 26.48
CA ASN A 120 -17.75 13.63 26.31
C ASN A 120 -18.37 13.82 24.90
N ASN A 121 -17.55 13.57 23.89
CA ASN A 121 -17.95 13.48 22.48
C ASN A 121 -17.63 12.07 21.95
N ASN A 122 -17.79 11.84 20.64
CA ASN A 122 -17.52 10.56 20.00
C ASN A 122 -16.30 10.63 19.07
N LEU A 123 -15.30 11.45 19.41
CA LEU A 123 -14.11 11.61 18.59
C LEU A 123 -13.26 10.35 18.66
N GLN A 124 -12.91 9.81 17.50
CA GLN A 124 -11.97 8.69 17.39
C GLN A 124 -10.56 9.15 17.00
N GLN A 125 -10.45 10.31 16.36
CA GLN A 125 -9.20 10.90 15.90
C GLN A 125 -9.32 12.43 15.92
N LEU A 126 -8.18 13.11 15.97
CA LEU A 126 -8.09 14.55 15.80
C LEU A 126 -7.19 14.85 14.59
N PRO A 127 -7.55 15.85 13.75
CA PRO A 127 -6.69 16.36 12.69
C PRO A 127 -5.28 16.66 13.17
N ARG A 128 -4.30 16.40 12.32
CA ARG A 128 -2.91 16.74 12.61
C ARG A 128 -2.77 18.25 12.81
N ASP A 129 -1.95 18.65 13.77
CA ASP A 129 -1.62 20.05 14.05
C ASP A 129 -2.85 20.92 14.38
N LEU A 130 -3.96 20.32 14.84
CA LEU A 130 -5.20 21.01 15.19
C LEU A 130 -4.99 22.17 16.19
N PHE A 131 -3.96 22.07 17.02
CA PHE A 131 -3.62 23.05 18.07
C PHE A 131 -2.51 24.02 17.67
N LYS A 132 -2.00 24.00 16.43
CA LYS A 132 -0.85 24.79 15.98
C LYS A 132 -1.02 26.31 16.10
N HIS A 133 -2.26 26.80 16.18
CA HIS A 133 -2.58 28.22 16.26
C HIS A 133 -3.02 28.66 17.68
N LEU A 134 -2.95 27.76 18.66
CA LEU A 134 -3.44 27.99 20.03
C LEU A 134 -2.26 28.22 21.00
N ASP A 135 -1.47 29.26 20.74
CA ASP A 135 -0.17 29.50 21.37
C ASP A 135 -0.23 29.69 22.90
N ILE A 136 -1.36 30.15 23.42
CA ILE A 136 -1.56 30.46 24.84
C ILE A 136 -2.50 29.48 25.55
N LEU A 137 -2.78 28.33 24.95
CA LEU A 137 -3.70 27.32 25.50
C LEU A 137 -3.16 26.77 26.83
N THR A 138 -3.88 27.01 27.92
CA THR A 138 -3.50 26.56 29.26
C THR A 138 -4.12 25.21 29.60
N ASP A 139 -5.36 24.96 29.16
CA ASP A 139 -6.13 23.79 29.54
C ASP A 139 -6.88 23.19 28.34
N LEU A 140 -6.74 21.88 28.17
CA LEU A 140 -7.39 21.11 27.11
C LEU A 140 -8.07 19.88 27.70
N ASP A 141 -9.40 19.81 27.62
CA ASP A 141 -10.17 18.65 28.07
C ASP A 141 -10.67 17.80 26.89
N LEU A 142 -10.10 16.60 26.76
CA LEU A 142 -10.43 15.60 25.74
C LEU A 142 -11.09 14.33 26.31
N ARG A 143 -11.42 14.30 27.61
CA ARG A 143 -11.96 13.10 28.28
C ARG A 143 -13.27 12.62 27.67
N GLY A 144 -13.59 11.34 27.85
CA GLY A 144 -14.87 10.78 27.40
C GLY A 144 -15.03 10.70 25.88
N ASN A 145 -13.92 10.72 25.13
CA ASN A 145 -13.88 10.38 23.70
C ASN A 145 -13.39 8.95 23.50
N SER A 146 -13.56 8.41 22.29
CA SER A 146 -13.25 7.02 21.93
C SER A 146 -12.03 6.92 21.02
N PHE A 147 -10.88 7.44 21.48
CA PHE A 147 -9.69 7.57 20.64
C PHE A 147 -9.17 6.23 20.10
N ARG A 148 -8.88 6.19 18.81
CA ARG A 148 -8.14 5.12 18.14
C ARG A 148 -6.66 5.46 18.14
N CYS A 149 -5.89 4.69 18.90
CA CYS A 149 -4.46 4.84 19.05
C CYS A 149 -3.70 4.10 17.95
N ASP A 150 -3.79 4.64 16.74
CA ASP A 150 -2.99 4.26 15.59
C ASP A 150 -2.03 5.40 15.19
N CYS A 151 -1.48 5.35 13.99
CA CYS A 151 -0.54 6.36 13.51
C CYS A 151 -1.08 7.79 13.44
N LYS A 152 -2.40 7.97 13.36
CA LYS A 152 -3.00 9.29 13.31
C LYS A 152 -3.01 9.98 14.67
N ILE A 153 -2.91 9.24 15.78
CA ILE A 153 -2.81 9.85 17.11
C ILE A 153 -1.37 10.20 17.51
N LYS A 154 -0.38 9.72 16.75
CA LYS A 154 1.05 9.90 17.06
C LYS A 154 1.41 11.38 17.27
N TRP A 155 0.87 12.28 16.46
CA TRP A 155 1.14 13.72 16.60
C TRP A 155 0.64 14.28 17.94
N LEU A 156 -0.49 13.77 18.45
CA LEU A 156 -1.05 14.21 19.73
C LEU A 156 -0.16 13.74 20.88
N VAL A 157 0.37 12.51 20.80
CA VAL A 157 1.34 11.98 21.76
C VAL A 157 2.61 12.83 21.75
N ASP A 158 3.16 13.13 20.57
CA ASP A 158 4.31 14.04 20.38
C ASP A 158 4.04 15.45 20.92
N TRP A 159 2.84 15.98 20.72
CA TRP A 159 2.44 17.32 21.19
C TRP A 159 2.29 17.35 22.72
N MET A 160 1.68 16.33 23.31
CA MET A 160 1.51 16.20 24.76
C MET A 160 2.84 16.10 25.51
N GLU A 161 3.87 15.52 24.90
CA GLU A 161 5.22 15.45 25.47
C GLU A 161 5.92 16.82 25.53
N LYS A 162 5.56 17.73 24.61
CA LYS A 162 6.25 19.03 24.41
C LYS A 162 5.50 20.23 24.97
N THR A 163 4.19 20.10 25.15
CA THR A 163 3.32 21.22 25.58
C THR A 163 3.36 21.45 27.08
N ASN A 164 3.10 22.69 27.50
CA ASN A 164 2.84 23.04 28.89
C ASN A 164 1.33 23.08 29.21
N THR A 165 0.46 22.80 28.23
CA THR A 165 -0.99 22.74 28.41
C THR A 165 -1.38 21.59 29.35
N SER A 166 -2.23 21.86 30.33
CA SER A 166 -2.81 20.87 31.22
C SER A 166 -3.82 20.00 30.47
N VAL A 167 -3.51 18.70 30.34
CA VAL A 167 -4.39 17.71 29.70
C VAL A 167 -4.74 16.61 30.70
N PRO A 168 -6.03 16.43 31.06
CA PRO A 168 -6.47 15.32 31.90
C PRO A 168 -6.17 13.95 31.28
N ALA A 169 -6.19 12.89 32.10
CA ALA A 169 -5.95 11.53 31.61
C ALA A 169 -7.00 11.11 30.57
N ILE A 170 -6.52 10.80 29.36
CA ILE A 170 -7.27 10.24 28.25
C ILE A 170 -6.73 8.87 27.86
N TYR A 171 -7.60 8.02 27.32
CA TYR A 171 -7.34 6.59 27.12
C TYR A 171 -7.67 6.17 25.70
N CYS A 172 -6.94 5.18 25.22
CA CYS A 172 -7.21 4.52 23.95
C CYS A 172 -8.44 3.61 24.07
N ALA A 173 -9.38 3.74 23.14
CA ALA A 173 -10.51 2.82 22.99
C ALA A 173 -10.19 1.65 22.04
N SER A 174 -9.28 1.87 21.08
CA SER A 174 -8.82 0.88 20.09
C SER A 174 -7.42 1.26 19.59
N PRO A 175 -6.70 0.42 18.83
CA PRO A 175 -6.98 -1.01 18.62
C PRO A 175 -6.76 -1.83 19.91
N PHE A 176 -7.03 -3.14 19.86
CA PHE A 176 -7.03 -4.02 21.05
C PHE A 176 -5.71 -3.98 21.82
N GLU A 177 -4.59 -3.82 21.11
CA GLU A 177 -3.24 -3.77 21.69
C GLU A 177 -3.04 -2.56 22.62
N PHE A 178 -3.73 -1.45 22.33
CA PHE A 178 -3.65 -0.22 23.11
C PHE A 178 -4.89 0.04 23.97
N GLN A 179 -5.94 -0.76 23.86
CA GLN A 179 -7.20 -0.53 24.54
C GLN A 179 -7.01 -0.38 26.07
N GLY A 180 -7.53 0.72 26.63
CA GLY A 180 -7.40 1.06 28.04
C GLY A 180 -6.07 1.67 28.46
N ARG A 181 -5.07 1.73 27.56
CA ARG A 181 -3.80 2.44 27.82
C ARG A 181 -4.03 3.95 27.85
N ARG A 182 -3.36 4.63 28.77
CA ARG A 182 -3.35 6.09 28.83
C ARG A 182 -2.47 6.63 27.70
N ILE A 183 -2.99 7.58 26.92
CA ILE A 183 -2.28 8.13 25.75
C ILE A 183 -0.98 8.85 26.14
N HIS A 184 -0.97 9.53 27.29
CA HIS A 184 0.22 10.19 27.83
C HIS A 184 1.37 9.22 28.16
N ASP A 185 1.07 7.94 28.37
CA ASP A 185 2.07 6.93 28.72
C ASP A 185 2.61 6.19 27.46
N LEU A 186 2.13 6.57 26.28
CA LEU A 186 2.62 6.08 24.99
C LEU A 186 3.76 6.97 24.51
N ALA A 187 4.71 6.38 23.79
CA ALA A 187 5.78 7.11 23.13
C ALA A 187 5.56 7.10 21.60
N PRO A 188 6.07 8.11 20.86
CA PRO A 188 5.97 8.14 19.40
C PRO A 188 6.54 6.90 18.70
N ARG A 189 7.52 6.24 19.34
CA ARG A 189 8.14 4.97 18.89
C ARG A 189 7.24 3.74 19.02
N ASP A 190 6.18 3.82 19.82
CA ASP A 190 5.22 2.72 20.00
C ASP A 190 4.33 2.58 18.76
N PHE A 191 4.33 3.58 17.86
CA PHE A 191 3.59 3.58 16.60
C PHE A 191 4.53 3.34 15.40
N ASN A 192 4.43 2.16 14.77
CA ASN A 192 5.13 1.89 13.51
C ASN A 192 4.33 2.46 12.32
N CYS A 193 4.60 3.71 11.97
CA CYS A 193 3.84 4.46 10.97
C CYS A 193 4.36 4.41 9.56
N ILE A 194 5.48 3.73 9.36
CA ILE A 194 5.99 3.50 8.01
C ILE A 194 5.30 2.24 7.50
N SER A 195 4.35 2.40 6.58
CA SER A 195 3.75 1.30 5.82
C SER A 195 4.38 1.20 4.43
N ALA A 196 3.85 0.34 3.58
CA ALA A 196 4.14 0.35 2.16
C ALA A 196 2.84 0.26 1.35
N ASP A 197 2.95 0.44 0.05
CA ASP A 197 1.86 0.32 -0.92
C ASP A 197 2.40 -0.22 -2.24
N PHE A 198 1.65 -1.07 -2.93
CA PHE A 198 1.94 -1.53 -4.28
C PHE A 198 1.07 -0.77 -5.27
N ALA A 199 1.60 0.32 -5.81
CA ALA A 199 0.89 1.15 -6.78
C ALA A 199 1.15 0.66 -8.21
N VAL A 200 0.15 0.70 -9.09
CA VAL A 200 0.36 0.38 -10.51
C VAL A 200 1.39 1.35 -11.08
N TYR A 201 2.47 0.80 -11.64
CA TYR A 201 3.59 1.52 -12.21
C TYR A 201 3.49 1.58 -13.72
N GLU A 202 3.38 0.41 -14.34
CA GLU A 202 3.26 0.26 -15.79
C GLU A 202 2.15 -0.74 -16.12
N THR A 203 1.54 -0.55 -17.29
CA THR A 203 0.52 -1.43 -17.84
C THR A 203 0.95 -1.90 -19.22
N PHE A 204 1.13 -3.20 -19.36
CA PHE A 204 1.47 -3.84 -20.62
C PHE A 204 0.19 -4.30 -21.31
N THR A 205 -0.10 -3.79 -22.51
CA THR A 205 -1.34 -4.05 -23.25
C THR A 205 -1.35 -5.40 -23.97
N PHE A 206 -0.96 -6.46 -23.27
CA PHE A 206 -0.99 -7.84 -23.72
C PHE A 206 -1.24 -8.80 -22.56
N HIS A 207 -1.70 -10.01 -22.90
CA HIS A 207 -1.84 -11.12 -21.96
C HIS A 207 -0.54 -11.92 -21.86
N SER A 208 -0.29 -12.50 -20.69
CA SER A 208 0.87 -13.35 -20.45
C SER A 208 0.55 -14.49 -19.48
N VAL A 209 1.26 -15.61 -19.63
CA VAL A 209 1.13 -16.78 -18.73
C VAL A 209 2.29 -16.90 -17.74
N SER A 210 3.45 -16.35 -18.09
CA SER A 210 4.61 -16.28 -17.20
C SER A 210 5.36 -14.98 -17.41
N VAL A 211 6.08 -14.58 -16.37
CA VAL A 211 7.01 -13.45 -16.37
C VAL A 211 8.25 -13.87 -15.59
N GLU A 212 9.42 -13.67 -16.18
CA GLU A 212 10.71 -13.95 -15.55
C GLU A 212 11.63 -12.75 -15.74
N SER A 213 12.50 -12.50 -14.76
CA SER A 213 13.49 -11.43 -14.81
C SER A 213 14.89 -12.01 -14.71
N TYR A 214 15.84 -11.37 -15.39
CA TYR A 214 17.25 -11.74 -15.32
C TYR A 214 18.13 -10.53 -15.57
N GLU A 215 19.34 -10.57 -15.04
CA GLU A 215 20.38 -9.58 -15.30
C GLU A 215 21.31 -10.11 -16.39
N PHE A 216 21.65 -9.27 -17.37
CA PHE A 216 22.61 -9.61 -18.42
C PHE A 216 23.39 -8.36 -18.82
N ASN A 217 24.71 -8.44 -18.82
CA ASN A 217 25.60 -7.30 -19.10
C ASN A 217 25.25 -6.05 -18.27
N GLU A 218 24.97 -6.22 -16.98
CA GLU A 218 24.59 -5.15 -16.03
C GLU A 218 23.22 -4.50 -16.31
N ASP A 219 22.53 -4.87 -17.39
CA ASP A 219 21.18 -4.45 -17.69
C ASP A 219 20.15 -5.43 -17.12
N GLN A 220 19.02 -4.88 -16.67
CA GLN A 220 17.90 -5.66 -16.17
C GLN A 220 16.90 -5.97 -17.28
N PHE A 221 16.68 -7.27 -17.52
CA PHE A 221 15.73 -7.77 -18.51
C PHE A 221 14.53 -8.44 -17.86
N VAL A 222 13.44 -8.48 -18.62
CA VAL A 222 12.19 -9.15 -18.29
C VAL A 222 11.66 -9.87 -19.52
N VAL A 223 11.19 -11.10 -19.37
CA VAL A 223 10.60 -11.90 -20.45
C VAL A 223 9.18 -12.26 -20.12
N PHE A 224 8.27 -12.05 -21.07
CA PHE A 224 6.87 -12.44 -20.96
C PHE A 224 6.54 -13.53 -21.99
N ALA A 225 5.94 -14.63 -21.54
CA ALA A 225 5.37 -15.63 -22.43
C ALA A 225 3.92 -15.25 -22.78
N GLN A 226 3.66 -14.92 -24.04
CA GLN A 226 2.36 -14.43 -24.52
C GLN A 226 1.60 -15.55 -25.23
N PRO A 227 0.55 -16.14 -24.61
CA PRO A 227 -0.12 -17.31 -25.16
C PRO A 227 -0.87 -17.03 -26.47
N ASP A 228 -1.42 -15.82 -26.63
CA ASP A 228 -2.24 -15.47 -27.79
C ASP A 228 -1.43 -15.22 -29.05
N SER A 229 -0.21 -14.71 -28.90
CA SER A 229 0.70 -14.42 -30.01
C SER A 229 1.69 -15.55 -30.29
N GLY A 230 1.95 -16.40 -29.29
CA GLY A 230 2.97 -17.45 -29.34
C GLY A 230 4.41 -16.92 -29.20
N PHE A 231 4.59 -15.65 -28.87
CA PHE A 231 5.90 -15.03 -28.70
C PHE A 231 6.37 -15.03 -27.24
N CYS A 232 7.68 -15.11 -27.07
CA CYS A 232 8.36 -14.68 -25.84
C CYS A 232 8.91 -13.27 -26.09
N THR A 233 8.32 -12.27 -25.46
CA THR A 233 8.73 -10.87 -25.66
C THR A 233 9.70 -10.46 -24.57
N VAL A 234 10.84 -9.90 -24.97
CA VAL A 234 11.89 -9.44 -24.06
C VAL A 234 11.79 -7.93 -23.92
N TYR A 235 11.85 -7.46 -22.68
CA TYR A 235 11.91 -6.06 -22.30
C TYR A 235 13.23 -5.80 -21.58
N VAL A 236 13.78 -4.61 -21.77
CA VAL A 236 14.96 -4.10 -21.06
C VAL A 236 14.56 -2.86 -20.27
N TRP A 237 15.17 -2.68 -19.10
CA TRP A 237 14.97 -1.48 -18.29
C TRP A 237 15.67 -0.27 -18.92
N ASP A 238 14.94 0.82 -19.11
CA ASP A 238 15.49 2.10 -19.55
C ASP A 238 15.87 2.96 -18.34
N HIS A 239 17.17 3.12 -18.08
CA HIS A 239 17.69 3.91 -16.96
C HIS A 239 17.46 5.43 -17.07
N VAL A 240 17.08 5.94 -18.25
CA VAL A 240 16.79 7.37 -18.45
C VAL A 240 15.32 7.64 -18.15
N GLU A 241 14.45 6.80 -18.70
CA GLU A 241 13.00 7.00 -18.67
C GLU A 241 12.35 6.24 -17.52
N MET A 242 13.12 5.38 -16.85
CA MET A 242 12.73 4.58 -15.71
C MET A 242 11.54 3.68 -16.04
N VAL A 243 11.54 3.06 -17.23
CA VAL A 243 10.44 2.20 -17.70
C VAL A 243 10.97 0.97 -18.43
N PHE A 244 10.16 -0.09 -18.52
CA PHE A 244 10.50 -1.23 -19.36
C PHE A 244 10.18 -0.94 -20.83
N ARG A 245 11.18 -1.07 -21.71
CA ARG A 245 11.02 -0.93 -23.16
C ARG A 245 11.22 -2.27 -23.85
N ILE A 246 10.52 -2.48 -24.96
CA ILE A 246 10.74 -3.67 -25.79
C ILE A 246 12.19 -3.65 -26.22
N TRP A 247 12.90 -4.75 -25.97
CA TRP A 247 14.26 -4.91 -26.45
C TRP A 247 14.21 -5.28 -27.94
N GLU A 248 14.37 -4.27 -28.80
CA GLU A 248 14.45 -4.42 -30.25
C GLU A 248 15.87 -4.07 -30.73
N GLU A 249 16.74 -5.07 -30.85
CA GLU A 249 17.94 -4.93 -31.68
C GLU A 249 17.92 -5.87 -32.90
N ASP A 250 18.37 -5.30 -34.02
CA ASP A 250 18.54 -5.88 -35.35
C ASP A 250 19.45 -7.14 -35.33
N PRO A 251 19.57 -7.91 -36.43
CA PRO A 251 19.26 -9.33 -36.59
C PRO A 251 20.08 -10.38 -35.81
N GLN A 252 20.69 -10.08 -34.66
CA GLN A 252 21.22 -11.08 -33.69
C GLN A 252 20.09 -11.80 -32.94
N ARG A 253 19.12 -12.28 -33.72
CA ARG A 253 17.97 -13.08 -33.33
C ARG A 253 18.42 -14.19 -32.39
N PHE A 254 17.69 -14.39 -31.30
CA PHE A 254 17.72 -15.64 -30.56
C PHE A 254 17.86 -16.82 -31.53
N VAL A 255 19.04 -17.46 -31.53
CA VAL A 255 19.32 -18.57 -32.43
C VAL A 255 18.84 -19.82 -31.75
N LYS A 256 17.93 -20.53 -32.40
CA LYS A 256 17.55 -21.86 -31.97
C LYS A 256 18.74 -22.80 -32.14
N ILE A 257 19.39 -23.17 -31.04
CA ILE A 257 20.54 -24.09 -31.01
C ILE A 257 20.15 -25.55 -30.74
N GLN A 258 18.97 -25.78 -30.16
CA GLN A 258 18.56 -27.11 -29.70
C GLN A 258 17.04 -27.31 -29.73
N ASP A 259 16.62 -28.55 -29.98
CA ASP A 259 15.26 -29.04 -29.80
C ASP A 259 15.17 -29.96 -28.57
N ILE A 260 14.08 -29.81 -27.80
CA ILE A 260 13.73 -30.76 -26.73
C ILE A 260 12.96 -31.93 -27.35
N ASP A 261 13.27 -33.15 -26.91
CA ASP A 261 12.58 -34.37 -27.34
C ASP A 261 11.08 -34.34 -26.96
N THR A 262 10.24 -34.11 -27.95
CA THR A 262 8.78 -34.00 -27.82
C THR A 262 8.11 -35.33 -27.47
N THR A 263 8.83 -36.46 -27.54
CA THR A 263 8.30 -37.75 -27.09
C THR A 263 8.30 -37.86 -25.58
N ARG A 264 9.23 -37.16 -24.91
CA ARG A 264 9.39 -37.12 -23.44
C ARG A 264 8.62 -35.97 -22.81
N VAL A 265 8.75 -34.77 -23.38
CA VAL A 265 8.03 -33.57 -22.92
C VAL A 265 6.93 -33.27 -23.93
N ARG A 266 5.70 -33.56 -23.54
CA ARG A 266 4.49 -33.46 -24.38
C ARG A 266 3.59 -32.29 -23.99
N LYS A 267 3.43 -32.01 -22.69
CA LYS A 267 2.59 -30.90 -22.19
C LYS A 267 3.31 -30.16 -21.06
N PRO A 268 4.38 -29.41 -21.38
CA PRO A 268 5.10 -28.64 -20.38
C PRO A 268 4.16 -27.63 -19.73
N ASN A 269 4.22 -27.51 -18.40
CA ASN A 269 3.41 -26.57 -17.63
C ASN A 269 4.25 -25.57 -16.83
N PHE A 270 5.43 -26.00 -16.37
CA PHE A 270 6.34 -25.15 -15.60
C PHE A 270 7.79 -25.53 -15.88
N VAL A 271 8.70 -24.57 -15.82
CA VAL A 271 10.14 -24.77 -15.95
C VAL A 271 10.80 -24.12 -14.74
N ASP A 272 11.76 -24.81 -14.14
CA ASP A 272 12.59 -24.27 -13.07
C ASP A 272 14.07 -24.53 -13.38
N THR A 273 14.95 -23.67 -12.89
CA THR A 273 16.41 -23.75 -13.11
C THR A 273 17.14 -23.79 -11.80
N PHE A 274 18.21 -24.58 -11.73
CA PHE A 274 19.01 -24.69 -10.51
C PHE A 274 20.44 -25.11 -10.83
N GLN A 275 21.34 -24.88 -9.88
CA GLN A 275 22.75 -25.25 -9.99
C GLN A 275 23.11 -26.29 -8.93
N LEU A 276 23.82 -27.34 -9.32
CA LEU A 276 24.35 -28.37 -8.42
C LEU A 276 25.82 -28.62 -8.75
N ASP A 277 26.69 -28.56 -7.75
CA ASP A 277 28.13 -28.82 -7.92
C ASP A 277 28.74 -28.01 -9.10
N GLU A 278 28.39 -26.72 -9.20
CA GLU A 278 28.76 -25.77 -10.28
C GLU A 278 28.14 -26.06 -11.66
N GLU A 279 27.35 -27.12 -11.81
CA GLU A 279 26.70 -27.48 -13.06
C GLU A 279 25.27 -26.95 -13.14
N TRP A 280 24.89 -26.45 -14.31
CA TRP A 280 23.55 -25.93 -14.56
C TRP A 280 22.57 -27.03 -14.95
N TYR A 281 21.38 -26.96 -14.38
CA TYR A 281 20.26 -27.83 -14.69
C TYR A 281 18.99 -27.00 -14.90
N PHE A 282 18.09 -27.55 -15.69
CA PHE A 282 16.69 -27.13 -15.66
C PHE A 282 15.78 -28.35 -15.64
N VAL A 283 14.57 -28.17 -15.12
CA VAL A 283 13.55 -29.20 -15.03
C VAL A 283 12.27 -28.69 -15.68
N VAL A 284 11.61 -29.56 -16.45
CA VAL A 284 10.34 -29.26 -17.10
C VAL A 284 9.27 -30.15 -16.49
N ALA A 285 8.30 -29.56 -15.81
CA ALA A 285 7.12 -30.26 -15.31
C ALA A 285 6.16 -30.57 -16.46
N ASP A 286 5.79 -31.84 -16.62
CA ASP A 286 4.87 -32.29 -17.68
C ASP A 286 3.51 -32.68 -17.12
N SER A 287 2.47 -32.01 -17.61
CA SER A 287 1.09 -32.20 -17.17
C SER A 287 0.36 -33.35 -17.88
N SER A 288 1.02 -34.05 -18.81
CA SER A 288 0.49 -35.20 -19.52
C SER A 288 0.94 -36.52 -18.87
N LYS A 289 0.06 -37.53 -18.92
CA LYS A 289 0.42 -38.88 -18.44
C LYS A 289 1.44 -39.60 -19.33
N ALA A 290 1.54 -39.21 -20.60
CA ALA A 290 2.40 -39.89 -21.57
C ALA A 290 3.81 -39.28 -21.63
N GLY A 291 3.97 -38.03 -21.18
CA GLY A 291 5.26 -37.43 -20.90
C GLY A 291 5.71 -37.73 -19.48
N SER A 292 6.89 -37.22 -19.12
CA SER A 292 7.44 -37.29 -17.78
C SER A 292 8.19 -36.01 -17.46
N THR A 293 8.08 -35.54 -16.22
CA THR A 293 8.90 -34.43 -15.73
C THR A 293 10.37 -34.75 -15.92
N SER A 294 11.10 -33.91 -16.66
CA SER A 294 12.43 -34.24 -17.15
C SER A 294 13.44 -33.17 -16.74
N ILE A 295 14.56 -33.64 -16.17
CA ILE A 295 15.71 -32.82 -15.79
C ILE A 295 16.73 -32.88 -16.93
N TYR A 296 17.26 -31.72 -17.28
CA TYR A 296 18.31 -31.55 -18.27
C TYR A 296 19.54 -30.93 -17.60
N ARG A 297 20.72 -31.32 -18.06
CA ARG A 297 22.02 -30.85 -17.57
C ARG A 297 22.76 -30.15 -18.69
N TRP A 298 23.35 -29.00 -18.38
CA TRP A 298 24.25 -28.30 -19.28
C TRP A 298 25.51 -29.10 -19.53
N ASN A 299 25.91 -29.22 -20.80
CA ASN A 299 27.15 -29.86 -21.20
C ASN A 299 27.82 -29.08 -22.34
N SER A 300 28.46 -27.95 -22.03
CA SER A 300 29.29 -27.11 -22.92
C SER A 300 28.61 -26.49 -24.15
N ASN A 301 27.77 -27.22 -24.89
CA ASN A 301 27.14 -26.81 -26.14
C ASN A 301 25.61 -26.88 -26.11
N GLY A 302 25.02 -27.42 -25.04
CA GLY A 302 23.57 -27.62 -24.94
C GLY A 302 23.16 -28.34 -23.67
N PHE A 303 21.86 -28.57 -23.54
CA PHE A 303 21.24 -29.22 -22.38
C PHE A 303 20.74 -30.62 -22.74
N TYR A 304 21.20 -31.64 -22.04
CA TYR A 304 20.86 -33.04 -22.35
C TYR A 304 20.09 -33.69 -21.21
N THR A 305 19.20 -34.62 -21.54
CA THR A 305 18.41 -35.33 -20.53
C THR A 305 19.31 -36.02 -19.52
N HIS A 306 19.09 -35.70 -18.26
CA HIS A 306 19.82 -36.22 -17.12
C HIS A 306 19.00 -37.25 -16.36
N GLN A 307 17.71 -36.96 -16.14
CA GLN A 307 16.80 -37.83 -15.40
C GLN A 307 15.34 -37.54 -15.72
N SER A 308 14.50 -38.58 -15.76
CA SER A 308 13.04 -38.42 -15.77
C SER A 308 12.46 -38.78 -14.40
N LEU A 309 11.48 -38.00 -13.95
CA LEU A 309 10.80 -38.12 -12.67
C LEU A 309 9.30 -38.39 -12.88
N HIS A 310 8.71 -39.03 -11.88
CA HIS A 310 7.26 -39.14 -11.71
C HIS A 310 6.46 -39.62 -12.94
N PRO A 311 6.83 -40.77 -13.55
CA PRO A 311 6.16 -41.27 -14.75
C PRO A 311 4.66 -41.49 -14.51
N TRP A 312 3.84 -41.25 -15.54
CA TRP A 312 2.37 -41.42 -15.53
C TRP A 312 1.57 -40.43 -14.67
N HIS A 313 2.22 -39.40 -14.13
CA HIS A 313 1.59 -38.35 -13.36
C HIS A 313 1.36 -37.10 -14.21
N ARG A 314 0.53 -36.19 -13.71
CA ARG A 314 0.22 -34.91 -14.38
C ARG A 314 0.81 -33.79 -13.55
N ASP A 315 2.12 -33.58 -13.69
CA ASP A 315 2.85 -32.61 -12.90
C ASP A 315 2.52 -31.19 -13.38
N THR A 316 2.15 -30.34 -12.44
CA THR A 316 1.74 -28.96 -12.70
C THR A 316 2.84 -27.96 -12.34
N HIS A 317 3.65 -28.27 -11.34
CA HIS A 317 4.70 -27.38 -10.87
C HIS A 317 5.86 -28.18 -10.29
N VAL A 318 7.06 -27.61 -10.41
CA VAL A 318 8.29 -28.11 -9.81
C VAL A 318 8.97 -26.97 -9.07
N GLU A 319 9.43 -27.23 -7.87
CA GLU A 319 10.14 -26.26 -7.04
C GLU A 319 11.46 -26.85 -6.55
N PHE A 320 12.57 -26.18 -6.87
CA PHE A 320 13.87 -26.50 -6.29
C PHE A 320 14.07 -25.83 -4.93
N VAL A 321 14.64 -26.58 -3.97
CA VAL A 321 15.05 -26.04 -2.67
C VAL A 321 16.29 -26.75 -2.14
N ASP A 322 17.28 -25.99 -1.67
CA ASP A 322 18.42 -26.55 -0.94
C ASP A 322 18.27 -26.27 0.57
N VAL A 323 18.26 -27.33 1.36
CA VAL A 323 18.14 -27.26 2.83
C VAL A 323 19.40 -27.80 3.48
N GLY A 324 20.33 -26.90 3.79
CA GLY A 324 21.57 -27.25 4.49
C GLY A 324 22.52 -28.11 3.64
N GLY A 325 22.66 -27.80 2.35
CA GLY A 325 23.52 -28.52 1.40
C GLY A 325 22.90 -29.84 0.91
N LYS A 326 21.58 -29.99 1.10
CA LYS A 326 20.78 -31.13 0.64
C LYS A 326 19.76 -30.58 -0.37
N PRO A 327 20.05 -30.71 -1.67
CA PRO A 327 19.14 -30.28 -2.72
C PRO A 327 17.91 -31.18 -2.79
N HIS A 328 16.75 -30.57 -2.99
CA HIS A 328 15.47 -31.25 -3.17
C HIS A 328 14.71 -30.66 -4.35
N LEU A 329 13.85 -31.49 -4.94
CA LEU A 329 12.81 -31.07 -5.87
C LEU A 329 11.46 -31.46 -5.31
N ILE A 330 10.51 -30.52 -5.33
CA ILE A 330 9.13 -30.74 -4.92
C ILE A 330 8.25 -30.70 -6.17
N LEU A 331 7.58 -31.82 -6.47
CA LEU A 331 6.62 -31.91 -7.57
C LEU A 331 5.20 -31.79 -7.05
N SER A 332 4.41 -30.93 -7.69
CA SER A 332 2.96 -30.83 -7.52
C SER A 332 2.28 -31.49 -8.72
N SER A 333 1.23 -32.28 -8.49
CA SER A 333 0.55 -33.01 -9.56
C SER A 333 -0.96 -33.06 -9.33
N ALA A 334 -1.72 -33.10 -10.42
CA ALA A 334 -3.18 -33.16 -10.34
C ALA A 334 -3.65 -34.39 -9.55
N SER A 335 -4.54 -34.17 -8.58
CA SER A 335 -5.14 -35.19 -7.72
C SER A 335 -4.15 -36.05 -6.94
N GLN A 336 -2.93 -35.56 -6.71
CA GLN A 336 -1.92 -36.21 -5.89
C GLN A 336 -1.34 -35.23 -4.85
N PRO A 337 -0.80 -35.73 -3.74
CA PRO A 337 -0.06 -34.89 -2.81
C PRO A 337 1.33 -34.52 -3.34
N PRO A 338 1.91 -33.38 -2.91
CA PRO A 338 3.26 -33.01 -3.32
C PRO A 338 4.31 -34.04 -2.92
N VAL A 339 5.17 -34.40 -3.88
CA VAL A 339 6.25 -35.38 -3.72
C VAL A 339 7.59 -34.67 -3.62
N VAL A 340 8.41 -35.08 -2.67
CA VAL A 340 9.77 -34.58 -2.46
C VAL A 340 10.77 -35.61 -2.97
N TYR A 341 11.68 -35.17 -3.83
CA TYR A 341 12.87 -35.89 -4.20
C TYR A 341 14.10 -35.24 -3.57
N GLN A 342 15.07 -36.04 -3.17
CA GLN A 342 16.35 -35.57 -2.62
C GLN A 342 17.50 -35.96 -3.55
N TRP A 343 18.44 -35.05 -3.76
CA TRP A 343 19.63 -35.31 -4.56
C TRP A 343 20.55 -36.33 -3.89
N ASN A 344 20.78 -37.46 -4.57
CA ASN A 344 21.78 -38.44 -4.20
C ASN A 344 23.11 -38.10 -4.90
N ARG A 345 24.08 -37.57 -4.14
CA ARG A 345 25.41 -37.21 -4.67
C ARG A 345 26.16 -38.39 -5.28
N GLY A 346 25.99 -39.60 -4.75
CA GLY A 346 26.68 -40.80 -5.25
C GLY A 346 26.17 -41.24 -6.63
N GLN A 347 24.86 -41.15 -6.85
CA GLN A 347 24.24 -41.49 -8.14
C GLN A 347 24.11 -40.29 -9.08
N LYS A 348 24.37 -39.07 -8.59
CA LYS A 348 24.05 -37.81 -9.25
C LYS A 348 22.62 -37.79 -9.79
N GLN A 349 21.66 -38.22 -8.98
CA GLN A 349 20.24 -38.31 -9.37
C GLN A 349 19.34 -37.97 -8.19
N PHE A 350 18.16 -37.46 -8.47
CA PHE A 350 17.10 -37.24 -7.49
C PHE A 350 16.39 -38.56 -7.18
N ALA A 351 16.39 -38.99 -5.92
CA ALA A 351 15.64 -40.16 -5.46
C ALA A 351 14.41 -39.72 -4.68
N PHE A 352 13.34 -40.51 -4.73
CA PHE A 352 12.15 -40.26 -3.90
C PHE A 352 12.57 -40.19 -2.43
N PHE A 353 12.11 -39.15 -1.73
CA PHE A 353 12.44 -38.91 -0.32
C PHE A 353 11.19 -39.01 0.55
N SER A 354 10.15 -38.24 0.25
CA SER A 354 8.93 -38.20 1.06
C SER A 354 7.75 -37.56 0.33
N GLN A 355 6.59 -37.52 1.00
CA GLN A 355 5.45 -36.69 0.63
C GLN A 355 5.23 -35.63 1.72
N ILE A 356 4.85 -34.41 1.33
CA ILE A 356 4.77 -33.27 2.28
C ILE A 356 3.52 -33.34 3.16
N THR A 357 2.41 -33.83 2.62
CA THR A 357 1.08 -33.78 3.25
C THR A 357 0.17 -34.80 2.56
N GLU A 358 -0.98 -35.12 3.16
CA GLU A 358 -2.06 -35.88 2.49
C GLU A 358 -2.94 -34.99 1.58
N LEU A 359 -2.68 -33.68 1.55
CA LEU A 359 -3.43 -32.72 0.76
C LEU A 359 -3.20 -32.95 -0.75
N ALA A 360 -4.23 -33.42 -1.45
CA ALA A 360 -4.25 -33.51 -2.90
C ALA A 360 -4.61 -32.17 -3.58
N ASP A 361 -4.36 -32.09 -4.88
CA ASP A 361 -4.68 -30.94 -5.75
C ASP A 361 -3.96 -29.64 -5.36
N VAL A 362 -2.77 -29.76 -4.77
CA VAL A 362 -1.83 -28.63 -4.70
C VAL A 362 -1.40 -28.30 -6.12
N GLN A 363 -1.69 -27.08 -6.56
CA GLN A 363 -1.35 -26.57 -7.89
C GLN A 363 0.12 -26.18 -7.99
N MET A 364 0.63 -25.53 -6.95
CA MET A 364 1.98 -24.96 -6.91
C MET A 364 2.53 -25.00 -5.49
N VAL A 365 3.84 -25.19 -5.39
CA VAL A 365 4.61 -25.03 -4.15
C VAL A 365 5.66 -23.97 -4.39
N LYS A 366 5.74 -22.97 -3.52
CA LYS A 366 6.83 -21.98 -3.51
C LYS A 366 7.46 -21.94 -2.13
N HIS A 367 8.79 -21.87 -2.08
CA HIS A 367 9.51 -21.77 -0.82
C HIS A 367 9.88 -20.33 -0.47
N PHE A 368 10.08 -20.06 0.82
CA PHE A 368 10.64 -18.80 1.29
C PHE A 368 11.35 -18.97 2.64
N TRP A 369 12.19 -18.00 2.99
CA TRP A 369 13.01 -18.04 4.17
C TRP A 369 12.76 -16.84 5.06
N VAL A 370 12.46 -17.08 6.34
CA VAL A 370 12.41 -16.02 7.35
C VAL A 370 13.36 -16.40 8.47
N ARG A 371 14.32 -15.50 8.78
CA ARG A 371 15.33 -15.71 9.84
C ARG A 371 16.01 -17.10 9.75
N LYS A 372 16.36 -17.50 8.52
CA LYS A 372 16.98 -18.81 8.16
C LYS A 372 16.10 -20.04 8.41
N VAL A 373 14.82 -19.87 8.71
CA VAL A 373 13.83 -20.95 8.78
C VAL A 373 13.14 -21.07 7.43
N LEU A 374 13.06 -22.30 6.92
CA LEU A 374 12.40 -22.63 5.67
C LEU A 374 10.89 -22.72 5.87
N TYR A 375 10.15 -22.14 4.95
CA TYR A 375 8.71 -22.27 4.82
C TYR A 375 8.33 -22.64 3.40
N LEU A 376 7.16 -23.26 3.26
CA LEU A 376 6.53 -23.56 1.98
C LEU A 376 5.13 -22.96 1.94
N CYS A 377 4.75 -22.38 0.81
CA CYS A 377 3.38 -22.07 0.46
C CYS A 377 2.86 -23.13 -0.52
N LEU A 378 1.82 -23.86 -0.12
CA LEU A 378 1.13 -24.86 -0.94
C LEU A 378 -0.17 -24.22 -1.45
N THR A 379 -0.23 -23.93 -2.74
CA THR A 379 -1.37 -23.24 -3.34
C THR A 379 -2.37 -24.22 -3.94
N ARG A 380 -3.66 -24.01 -3.68
CA ARG A 380 -4.77 -24.75 -4.30
C ARG A 380 -5.61 -23.81 -5.15
N PHE A 381 -6.25 -24.35 -6.18
CA PHE A 381 -7.20 -23.58 -6.99
C PHE A 381 -8.41 -23.11 -6.18
N ILE A 382 -9.06 -24.02 -5.44
CA ILE A 382 -10.20 -23.74 -4.56
C ILE A 382 -9.96 -24.40 -3.20
N GLY A 383 -10.53 -23.82 -2.15
CA GLY A 383 -10.38 -24.29 -0.77
C GLY A 383 -9.31 -23.48 -0.07
N ASP A 384 -8.50 -24.13 0.75
CA ASP A 384 -7.46 -23.46 1.54
C ASP A 384 -6.06 -23.84 1.04
N SER A 385 -5.29 -22.81 0.68
CA SER A 385 -3.84 -22.89 0.55
C SER A 385 -3.20 -22.94 1.93
N LYS A 386 -2.00 -23.48 2.04
CA LYS A 386 -1.35 -23.73 3.34
C LYS A 386 0.04 -23.14 3.39
N ILE A 387 0.42 -22.61 4.56
CA ILE A 387 1.80 -22.27 4.90
C ILE A 387 2.33 -23.32 5.85
N LEU A 388 3.44 -23.94 5.46
CA LEU A 388 4.13 -24.94 6.25
C LEU A 388 5.49 -24.42 6.68
N ARG A 389 5.92 -24.76 7.90
CA ARG A 389 7.24 -24.47 8.46
C ARG A 389 8.06 -25.75 8.53
N TRP A 390 9.34 -25.69 8.15
CA TRP A 390 10.28 -26.78 8.32
C TRP A 390 10.76 -26.88 9.78
N GLU A 391 10.62 -28.07 10.39
CA GLU A 391 11.10 -28.37 11.75
C GLU A 391 12.20 -29.44 11.75
N GLY A 392 13.09 -29.41 10.77
CA GLY A 392 14.29 -30.26 10.71
C GLY A 392 14.06 -31.66 10.12
N GLN A 393 12.90 -32.28 10.36
CA GLN A 393 12.55 -33.60 9.80
C GLN A 393 11.25 -33.61 9.00
N ARG A 394 10.34 -32.67 9.28
CA ARG A 394 9.03 -32.60 8.66
C ARG A 394 8.56 -31.17 8.51
N PHE A 395 7.57 -30.98 7.65
CA PHE A 395 6.82 -29.74 7.54
C PHE A 395 5.62 -29.76 8.50
N VAL A 396 5.38 -28.63 9.16
CA VAL A 396 4.25 -28.42 10.08
C VAL A 396 3.42 -27.25 9.58
N GLU A 397 2.11 -27.44 9.47
CA GLU A 397 1.18 -26.39 9.08
C GLU A 397 1.08 -25.31 10.16
N ILE A 398 1.25 -24.04 9.76
CA ILE A 398 1.20 -22.90 10.68
C ILE A 398 0.05 -21.94 10.38
N GLN A 399 -0.45 -21.96 9.14
CA GLN A 399 -1.48 -21.04 8.67
C GLN A 399 -2.19 -21.58 7.42
N THR A 400 -3.47 -21.27 7.29
CA THR A 400 -4.27 -21.46 6.09
C THR A 400 -4.60 -20.12 5.44
N LEU A 401 -4.67 -20.10 4.10
CA LEU A 401 -5.01 -18.93 3.29
C LEU A 401 -6.14 -19.29 2.31
N PRO A 402 -7.28 -18.59 2.32
CA PRO A 402 -8.42 -18.95 1.48
C PRO A 402 -8.10 -18.70 0.00
N SER A 403 -8.35 -19.70 -0.83
CA SER A 403 -8.09 -19.69 -2.28
C SER A 403 -9.38 -19.63 -3.09
N ARG A 404 -9.43 -18.67 -4.01
CA ARG A 404 -10.61 -18.33 -4.80
C ARG A 404 -10.27 -18.35 -6.30
N GLY A 405 -9.98 -19.54 -6.82
CA GLY A 405 -9.43 -19.71 -8.16
C GLY A 405 -7.96 -19.29 -8.21
N SER A 406 -7.15 -19.73 -7.24
CA SER A 406 -5.75 -19.33 -7.14
C SER A 406 -4.86 -20.18 -8.05
N MET A 407 -4.19 -19.51 -8.98
CA MET A 407 -3.26 -20.13 -9.95
C MET A 407 -1.82 -19.65 -9.78
N ALA A 408 -1.59 -18.64 -8.95
CA ALA A 408 -0.30 -17.99 -8.77
C ALA A 408 -0.09 -17.63 -7.31
N VAL A 409 1.11 -17.90 -6.82
CA VAL A 409 1.60 -17.47 -5.51
C VAL A 409 3.05 -17.09 -5.66
N TYR A 410 3.46 -16.05 -4.94
CA TYR A 410 4.85 -15.63 -4.96
C TYR A 410 5.22 -15.03 -3.61
N PRO A 411 6.05 -15.71 -2.81
CA PRO A 411 6.69 -15.08 -1.66
C PRO A 411 7.87 -14.24 -2.14
N PHE A 412 8.02 -13.03 -1.60
CA PHE A 412 9.09 -12.12 -2.01
C PHE A 412 9.47 -11.19 -0.86
N THR A 413 10.66 -10.61 -0.94
CA THR A 413 11.16 -9.70 0.09
C THR A 413 11.49 -8.35 -0.53
N VAL A 414 11.05 -7.28 0.12
CA VAL A 414 11.48 -5.91 -0.20
C VAL A 414 12.08 -5.29 1.06
N GLY A 415 13.37 -4.96 1.00
CA GLY A 415 14.14 -4.55 2.17
C GLY A 415 14.11 -5.62 3.28
N LEU A 416 13.56 -5.29 4.44
CA LEU A 416 13.41 -6.21 5.58
C LEU A 416 12.03 -6.88 5.67
N ARG A 417 11.13 -6.60 4.73
CA ARG A 417 9.73 -7.04 4.78
C ARG A 417 9.51 -8.25 3.88
N GLN A 418 9.08 -9.35 4.48
CA GLN A 418 8.64 -10.54 3.76
C GLN A 418 7.16 -10.41 3.40
N TYR A 419 6.87 -10.49 2.11
CA TYR A 419 5.53 -10.48 1.55
C TYR A 419 5.16 -11.83 0.93
N LEU A 420 3.87 -12.02 0.71
CA LEU A 420 3.33 -13.11 -0.10
C LEU A 420 2.17 -12.56 -0.91
N ILE A 421 2.23 -12.67 -2.24
CA ILE A 421 1.07 -12.41 -3.08
C ILE A 421 0.39 -13.73 -3.46
N LEU A 422 -0.92 -13.80 -3.21
CA LEU A 422 -1.78 -14.91 -3.61
C LEU A 422 -2.77 -14.41 -4.68
N GLY A 423 -2.62 -14.91 -5.90
CA GLY A 423 -3.47 -14.58 -7.03
C GLY A 423 -4.88 -15.17 -6.89
N SER A 424 -5.87 -14.50 -7.47
CA SER A 424 -7.26 -14.94 -7.47
C SER A 424 -7.95 -14.68 -8.81
N ASP A 425 -8.62 -15.69 -9.37
CA ASP A 425 -9.45 -15.56 -10.57
C ASP A 425 -10.90 -15.12 -10.23
N PHE A 426 -11.35 -15.32 -8.99
CA PHE A 426 -12.75 -15.08 -8.57
C PHE A 426 -12.93 -13.89 -7.61
N SER A 427 -11.85 -13.27 -7.15
CA SER A 427 -11.85 -12.10 -6.27
C SER A 427 -10.62 -11.22 -6.53
N PHE A 428 -10.37 -10.23 -5.68
CA PHE A 428 -9.08 -9.55 -5.66
C PHE A 428 -7.95 -10.52 -5.29
N SER A 429 -6.79 -10.31 -5.91
CA SER A 429 -5.53 -10.90 -5.45
C SER A 429 -5.11 -10.24 -4.15
N ARG A 430 -4.52 -10.99 -3.24
CA ARG A 430 -4.16 -10.48 -1.90
C ARG A 430 -2.67 -10.52 -1.71
N VAL A 431 -2.11 -9.39 -1.30
CA VAL A 431 -0.77 -9.28 -0.73
C VAL A 431 -0.91 -9.43 0.77
N TYR A 432 -0.07 -10.27 1.34
CA TYR A 432 0.08 -10.46 2.77
C TYR A 432 1.47 -10.01 3.21
N LEU A 433 1.57 -9.49 4.42
CA LEU A 433 2.82 -9.10 5.07
C LEU A 433 3.10 -10.06 6.22
N TRP A 434 4.33 -10.56 6.30
CA TRP A 434 4.76 -11.43 7.39
C TRP A 434 4.83 -10.65 8.70
N ASP A 435 4.18 -11.17 9.74
CA ASP A 435 4.32 -10.70 11.10
C ASP A 435 5.31 -11.58 11.87
N ASP A 436 6.42 -10.96 12.28
CA ASP A 436 7.48 -11.60 13.03
C ASP A 436 7.06 -12.05 14.44
N LEU A 437 6.06 -11.41 15.04
CA LEU A 437 5.58 -11.77 16.38
C LEU A 437 4.74 -13.05 16.33
N THR A 438 3.76 -13.10 15.43
CA THR A 438 2.89 -14.28 15.28
C THR A 438 3.46 -15.37 14.39
N GLN A 439 4.54 -15.09 13.65
CA GLN A 439 5.10 -15.95 12.59
C GLN A 439 4.05 -16.37 11.56
N ARG A 440 3.22 -15.42 11.13
CA ARG A 440 2.11 -15.63 10.19
C ARG A 440 1.98 -14.47 9.22
N PHE A 441 1.42 -14.73 8.06
CA PHE A 441 1.06 -13.70 7.08
C PHE A 441 -0.23 -12.99 7.48
N GLN A 442 -0.21 -11.66 7.58
CA GLN A 442 -1.38 -10.83 7.81
C GLN A 442 -1.83 -10.18 6.49
N PRO A 443 -3.15 -10.05 6.24
CA PRO A 443 -3.63 -9.32 5.07
C PRO A 443 -3.04 -7.91 5.04
N PHE A 444 -2.49 -7.52 3.89
CA PHE A 444 -1.78 -6.24 3.75
C PHE A 444 -2.45 -5.32 2.71
N GLN A 445 -2.66 -5.83 1.50
CA GLN A 445 -3.26 -5.06 0.40
C GLN A 445 -4.03 -5.98 -0.54
N GLU A 446 -5.09 -5.44 -1.16
CA GLU A 446 -5.80 -6.11 -2.25
C GLU A 446 -5.42 -5.46 -3.58
N LEU A 447 -5.06 -6.29 -4.56
CA LEU A 447 -4.68 -5.88 -5.90
C LEU A 447 -5.73 -6.34 -6.91
N ASN A 448 -6.20 -5.40 -7.73
CA ASN A 448 -7.15 -5.68 -8.78
C ASN A 448 -6.41 -6.10 -10.05
N MET A 449 -6.38 -7.41 -10.30
CA MET A 449 -5.79 -8.03 -11.47
C MET A 449 -6.68 -9.16 -11.96
N ARG A 450 -6.74 -9.37 -13.27
CA ARG A 450 -7.62 -10.39 -13.86
C ARG A 450 -6.81 -11.64 -14.13
N ALA A 451 -7.21 -12.77 -13.56
CA ALA A 451 -6.61 -14.08 -13.84
C ALA A 451 -5.05 -14.11 -13.79
N PRO A 452 -4.45 -13.79 -12.63
CA PRO A 452 -2.99 -13.80 -12.49
C PRO A 452 -2.40 -15.20 -12.66
N ARG A 453 -1.21 -15.30 -13.27
CA ARG A 453 -0.54 -16.59 -13.54
C ARG A 453 0.88 -16.69 -13.00
N ALA A 454 1.61 -15.60 -12.96
CA ALA A 454 2.96 -15.56 -12.41
C ALA A 454 3.26 -14.16 -11.86
N PHE A 455 4.24 -14.10 -10.96
CA PHE A 455 4.77 -12.87 -10.43
C PHE A 455 6.30 -12.95 -10.44
N SER A 456 6.96 -11.81 -10.65
CA SER A 456 8.41 -11.68 -10.55
C SER A 456 8.74 -10.32 -9.94
N LEU A 457 9.65 -10.29 -8.96
CA LEU A 457 10.14 -9.04 -8.37
C LEU A 457 11.41 -8.61 -9.09
N VAL A 458 11.49 -7.34 -9.45
CA VAL A 458 12.67 -6.69 -10.03
C VAL A 458 13.09 -5.53 -9.15
N SER A 459 14.36 -5.47 -8.77
CA SER A 459 14.94 -4.36 -8.00
C SER A 459 15.95 -3.62 -8.88
N VAL A 460 15.59 -2.43 -9.36
CA VAL A 460 16.40 -1.64 -10.31
C VAL A 460 16.27 -0.14 -10.02
N ASP A 461 17.35 0.63 -10.11
CA ASP A 461 17.38 2.08 -9.85
C ASP A 461 16.64 2.54 -8.58
N ASN A 462 16.87 1.82 -7.47
CA ASN A 462 16.19 2.03 -6.17
C ASN A 462 14.66 1.88 -6.22
N LYS A 463 14.14 1.14 -7.19
CA LYS A 463 12.73 0.76 -7.30
C LYS A 463 12.61 -0.75 -7.16
N ASP A 464 11.64 -1.17 -6.35
CA ASP A 464 11.20 -2.55 -6.29
C ASP A 464 9.88 -2.67 -7.06
N ILE A 465 9.90 -3.40 -8.17
CA ILE A 465 8.80 -3.52 -9.13
C ILE A 465 8.33 -4.98 -9.15
N LEU A 466 7.09 -5.21 -8.72
CA LEU A 466 6.42 -6.50 -8.79
C LEU A 466 5.67 -6.61 -10.13
N LEU A 467 6.18 -7.44 -11.02
CA LEU A 467 5.54 -7.80 -12.28
C LEU A 467 4.45 -8.86 -12.03
N ALA A 468 3.31 -8.72 -12.70
CA ALA A 468 2.16 -9.59 -12.55
C ALA A 468 1.61 -10.01 -13.93
N ALA A 469 1.89 -11.25 -14.31
CA ALA A 469 1.39 -11.86 -15.54
C ALA A 469 -0.12 -12.10 -15.45
N SER A 470 -0.87 -11.63 -16.45
CA SER A 470 -2.33 -11.76 -16.53
C SER A 470 -2.78 -12.56 -17.75
N PHE A 471 -3.58 -13.60 -17.54
CA PHE A 471 -4.08 -14.46 -18.62
C PHE A 471 -5.30 -13.89 -19.36
N LYS A 472 -6.05 -12.97 -18.75
CA LYS A 472 -7.31 -12.42 -19.31
C LYS A 472 -7.41 -10.90 -19.29
N GLY A 473 -6.44 -10.21 -18.70
CA GLY A 473 -6.37 -8.77 -18.65
C GLY A 473 -4.96 -8.32 -19.00
N ASN A 474 -4.73 -7.01 -18.89
CA ASN A 474 -3.39 -6.47 -19.11
C ASN A 474 -2.41 -7.03 -18.08
N THR A 475 -1.21 -7.34 -18.55
CA THR A 475 -0.07 -7.61 -17.68
C THR A 475 0.34 -6.31 -17.00
N LEU A 476 0.68 -6.36 -15.71
CA LEU A 476 0.90 -5.16 -14.89
C LEU A 476 2.26 -5.18 -14.20
N ALA A 477 2.82 -4.00 -13.96
CA ALA A 477 3.91 -3.79 -13.02
C ALA A 477 3.40 -2.94 -11.85
N TYR A 478 3.74 -3.33 -10.62
CA TYR A 478 3.44 -2.57 -9.41
C TYR A 478 4.73 -2.09 -8.77
N GLN A 479 4.85 -0.80 -8.48
CA GLN A 479 5.97 -0.27 -7.71
C GLN A 479 5.66 -0.37 -6.21
N HIS A 480 6.61 -0.88 -5.43
CA HIS A 480 6.59 -0.80 -3.98
C HIS A 480 6.97 0.62 -3.54
N LEU A 481 6.09 1.25 -2.77
CA LEU A 481 6.25 2.60 -2.25
C LEU A 481 6.23 2.54 -0.73
N VAL A 482 7.18 3.21 -0.08
CA VAL A 482 7.16 3.39 1.37
C VAL A 482 6.26 4.58 1.71
N VAL A 483 5.29 4.38 2.61
CA VAL A 483 4.28 5.40 2.96
C VAL A 483 4.36 5.72 4.45
N ASP A 484 4.54 6.99 4.79
CA ASP A 484 4.41 7.46 6.18
C ASP A 484 2.93 7.77 6.51
N LEU A 485 2.32 6.89 7.31
CA LEU A 485 0.95 7.01 7.77
C LEU A 485 0.76 8.07 8.85
N SER A 486 1.83 8.62 9.42
CA SER A 486 1.72 9.74 10.37
C SER A 486 1.47 11.08 9.68
N ALA A 487 1.65 11.15 8.35
CA ALA A 487 1.50 12.36 7.57
C ALA A 487 0.09 12.58 7.00
N LYS A 488 -0.85 11.63 7.16
CA LYS A 488 -2.19 11.62 6.55
C LYS A 488 -3.34 11.81 7.53
#